data_AF-F3KHN4-F1
#
_entry.id   AF-F3KHN4-F1
#
_cell.length_a   1.000
_cell.length_b   1.000
_cell.length_c   1.000
_cell.angle_alpha   90.00
_cell.angle_beta   90.00
_cell.angle_gamma   90.00
#
_symmetry.space_group_name_H-M   'P 1'
#
loop_
_entity.id
_entity.type
_entity.pdbx_description
1 polymer ?
#
loop_
_entity_poly.entity_id
_entity_poly.type
_entity_poly.pdbx_seq_one_letter_code
_entity_poly.pdbx_strand_id
1 'polypeptide(L)'
;MPYYENSAQQVLLRWYDKGLNSFKAACAAGQMITDSFRELLELALQQPADAGVVDRLVTDAGIMREQTEQRLQQGRDRLLELNSCDQQVAGDLIEQIVVQERSHELSHYMERLFDQYGVEQERHSALSVVLSPGDHMRTAHFPGLPDGGVTATFQREFALSREDVQFLSWEHPMVTGAMDMVISEQFGNTSVGTIKLGPLKPGTILLEAVFVMQCAAPAALQLPRYLPCTTVRVLTDQKGSQLGQALSHDKLNKLIKRVPIGTARELVRHAQSELAPMIKKAEDSVVDQQQQLIDEALEKMRTQQQGELQRLEALAQVNPNIRQQEIDLLREETQALAGYLETAQLKLDALRVVVAV
;
A
#
# COMPACT_ATOMS: atom_id res chain seq x y z
N MET A 1 13.72 3.14 40.36
CA MET A 1 12.45 3.57 40.96
C MET A 1 12.73 4.08 42.37
N PRO A 2 12.43 5.35 42.70
CA PRO A 2 12.55 5.85 44.06
C PRO A 2 11.44 5.27 44.94
N TYR A 3 11.75 4.95 46.19
CA TYR A 3 10.80 4.43 47.19
C TYR A 3 11.23 4.86 48.60
N TYR A 4 10.31 4.84 49.55
CA TYR A 4 10.60 5.09 50.97
C TYR A 4 11.07 3.81 51.67
N GLU A 5 12.13 3.89 52.46
CA GLU A 5 12.60 2.77 53.28
C GLU A 5 11.54 2.35 54.30
N ASN A 6 11.48 1.04 54.57
CA ASN A 6 10.54 0.40 55.49
C ASN A 6 9.06 0.71 55.17
N SER A 7 8.74 0.81 53.88
CA SER A 7 7.36 1.06 53.41
C SER A 7 6.81 -0.11 52.60
N ALA A 8 5.48 -0.17 52.46
CA ALA A 8 4.81 -1.11 51.57
C ALA A 8 5.33 -1.03 50.12
N GLN A 9 5.81 0.15 49.68
CA GLN A 9 6.41 0.32 48.34
C GLN A 9 7.74 -0.43 48.21
N GLN A 10 8.57 -0.47 49.26
CA GLN A 10 9.79 -1.28 49.26
C GLN A 10 9.47 -2.77 49.14
N VAL A 11 8.42 -3.23 49.83
CA VAL A 11 7.95 -4.62 49.74
C VAL A 11 7.44 -4.94 48.34
N LEU A 12 6.60 -4.08 47.76
CA LEU A 12 6.13 -4.25 46.37
C LEU A 12 7.27 -4.24 45.36
N LEU A 13 8.27 -3.36 45.53
CA LEU A 13 9.44 -3.34 44.66
C LEU A 13 10.16 -4.70 44.70
N ARG A 14 10.40 -5.23 45.90
CA ARG A 14 11.05 -6.54 46.06
C ARG A 14 10.17 -7.68 45.54
N TRP A 15 8.86 -7.61 45.71
CA TRP A 15 7.90 -8.56 45.17
C TRP A 15 7.96 -8.58 43.63
N TYR A 16 7.82 -7.43 42.98
CA TYR A 16 7.84 -7.34 41.52
C TYR A 16 9.21 -7.67 40.91
N ASP A 17 10.31 -7.29 41.55
CA ASP A 17 11.67 -7.57 41.05
C ASP A 17 12.08 -9.02 41.32
N LYS A 18 12.08 -9.46 42.58
CA LYS A 18 12.67 -10.74 42.97
C LYS A 18 11.65 -11.88 43.00
N GLY A 19 10.41 -11.60 43.41
CA GLY A 19 9.33 -12.59 43.41
C GLY A 19 8.84 -12.88 42.00
N LEU A 20 8.43 -11.85 41.26
CA LEU A 20 7.81 -11.99 39.94
C LEU A 20 8.73 -11.69 38.75
N ASN A 21 9.91 -11.06 38.95
CA ASN A 21 10.81 -10.64 37.88
C ASN A 21 10.17 -9.76 36.79
N SER A 22 9.13 -9.01 37.16
CA SER A 22 8.26 -8.26 36.23
C SER A 22 8.91 -7.02 35.62
N PHE A 23 10.02 -6.53 36.18
CA PHE A 23 10.76 -5.40 35.60
C PHE A 23 11.67 -5.81 34.44
N LYS A 24 12.12 -7.08 34.41
CA LYS A 24 13.06 -7.58 33.39
C LYS A 24 12.37 -8.42 32.34
N ALA A 25 11.28 -9.11 32.70
CA ALA A 25 10.54 -9.99 31.81
C ALA A 25 9.04 -9.96 32.12
N ALA A 26 8.22 -10.22 31.10
CA ALA A 26 6.80 -10.43 31.29
C ALA A 26 6.56 -11.75 32.05
N CYS A 27 5.95 -11.68 33.24
CA CYS A 27 5.63 -12.86 34.04
C CYS A 27 4.25 -13.42 33.66
N ALA A 28 4.21 -14.42 32.79
CA ALA A 28 2.95 -15.04 32.34
C ALA A 28 2.12 -15.67 33.49
N ALA A 29 2.77 -16.06 34.58
CA ALA A 29 2.15 -16.68 35.74
C ALA A 29 1.90 -15.70 36.90
N GLY A 30 2.09 -14.39 36.69
CA GLY A 30 2.09 -13.40 37.78
C GLY A 30 0.80 -13.39 38.60
N GLN A 31 -0.36 -13.51 37.94
CA GLN A 31 -1.66 -13.56 38.62
C GLN A 31 -1.79 -14.81 39.50
N MET A 32 -1.50 -15.99 38.95
CA MET A 32 -1.59 -17.26 39.68
C MET A 32 -0.68 -17.27 40.92
N ILE A 33 0.55 -16.74 40.79
CA ILE A 33 1.50 -16.64 41.90
C ILE A 33 0.98 -15.63 42.93
N THR A 34 0.48 -14.47 42.49
CA THR A 34 -0.10 -13.46 43.40
C THR A 34 -1.27 -14.02 44.19
N ASP A 35 -2.15 -14.79 43.56
CA ASP A 35 -3.28 -15.43 44.24
C ASP A 35 -2.82 -16.48 45.26
N SER A 36 -1.77 -17.24 44.94
CA SER A 36 -1.20 -18.26 45.84
C SER A 36 -0.50 -17.66 47.07
N PHE A 37 0.03 -16.44 46.95
CA PHE A 37 0.76 -15.76 48.02
C PHE A 37 0.01 -14.55 48.59
N ARG A 38 -1.29 -14.39 48.30
CA ARG A 38 -2.07 -13.20 48.65
C ARG A 38 -1.99 -12.84 50.13
N GLU A 39 -2.25 -13.80 51.01
CA GLU A 39 -2.24 -13.57 52.47
C GLU A 39 -0.84 -13.18 52.98
N LEU A 40 0.21 -13.81 52.45
CA LEU A 40 1.59 -13.51 52.83
C LEU A 40 2.06 -12.16 52.28
N LEU A 41 1.60 -11.79 51.09
CA LEU A 41 1.83 -10.48 50.49
C LEU A 41 1.13 -9.39 51.31
N GLU A 42 -0.14 -9.57 51.68
CA GLU A 42 -0.88 -8.63 52.53
C GLU A 42 -0.19 -8.43 53.88
N LEU A 43 0.26 -9.51 54.52
CA LEU A 43 1.02 -9.45 55.76
C LEU A 43 2.33 -8.67 55.60
N ALA A 44 3.10 -8.95 54.54
CA ALA A 44 4.35 -8.25 54.24
C ALA A 44 4.14 -6.75 53.99
N LEU A 45 3.02 -6.38 53.36
CA LEU A 45 2.65 -4.98 53.11
C LEU A 45 2.28 -4.23 54.39
N GLN A 46 1.64 -4.91 55.35
CA GLN A 46 1.30 -4.35 56.66
C GLN A 46 2.52 -4.25 57.59
N GLN A 47 3.52 -5.11 57.39
CA GLN A 47 4.72 -5.20 58.24
C GLN A 47 6.02 -5.05 57.42
N PRO A 48 6.23 -3.89 56.74
CA PRO A 48 7.34 -3.72 55.81
C PRO A 48 8.73 -3.71 56.46
N ALA A 49 8.81 -3.52 57.77
CA ALA A 49 10.05 -3.58 58.54
C ALA A 49 10.45 -5.02 58.94
N ASP A 50 9.55 -6.00 58.81
CA ASP A 50 9.85 -7.41 59.07
C ASP A 50 10.54 -8.02 57.84
N ALA A 51 11.87 -7.96 57.84
CA ALA A 51 12.68 -8.52 56.77
C ALA A 51 12.44 -10.04 56.57
N GLY A 52 12.10 -10.78 57.62
CA GLY A 52 11.88 -12.23 57.53
C GLY A 52 10.64 -12.59 56.72
N VAL A 53 9.53 -11.89 56.95
CA VAL A 53 8.29 -12.07 56.20
C VAL A 53 8.47 -11.68 54.73
N VAL A 54 9.15 -10.55 54.47
CA VAL A 54 9.42 -10.06 53.11
C VAL A 54 10.38 -10.99 52.36
N ASP A 55 11.43 -11.47 53.01
CA ASP A 55 12.40 -12.39 52.41
C ASP A 55 11.76 -13.73 52.06
N ARG A 56 10.89 -14.25 52.94
CA ARG A 56 10.15 -15.49 52.71
C ARG A 56 9.21 -15.36 51.52
N LEU A 57 8.38 -14.31 51.50
CA LEU A 57 7.44 -14.02 50.41
C LEU A 57 8.15 -14.04 49.05
N VAL A 58 9.25 -13.29 48.95
CA VAL A 58 9.99 -13.11 47.71
C VAL A 58 10.70 -14.40 47.28
N THR A 59 11.26 -15.14 48.23
CA THR A 59 11.99 -16.39 47.94
C THR A 59 11.02 -17.48 47.49
N ASP A 60 9.93 -17.70 48.24
CA ASP A 60 8.97 -18.74 47.94
C ASP A 60 8.23 -18.45 46.62
N ALA A 61 7.87 -17.20 46.37
CA ALA A 61 7.28 -16.80 45.10
C ALA A 61 8.26 -16.90 43.93
N GLY A 62 9.55 -16.58 44.13
CA GLY A 62 10.59 -16.77 43.13
C GLY A 62 10.75 -18.25 42.73
N ILE A 63 10.72 -19.16 43.70
CA ILE A 63 10.76 -20.60 43.46
C ILE A 63 9.52 -21.05 42.68
N MET A 64 8.31 -20.63 43.08
CA MET A 64 7.08 -20.97 42.37
C MET A 64 7.08 -20.42 40.95
N ARG A 65 7.58 -19.19 40.74
CA ARG A 65 7.76 -18.59 39.42
C ARG A 65 8.62 -19.47 38.53
N GLU A 66 9.83 -19.80 38.97
CA GLU A 66 10.78 -20.60 38.17
C GLU A 66 10.21 -21.97 37.81
N GLN A 67 9.56 -22.65 38.75
CA GLN A 67 8.90 -23.93 38.50
C GLN A 67 7.76 -23.81 37.48
N THR A 68 6.97 -22.73 37.58
CA THR A 68 5.85 -22.49 36.67
C THR A 68 6.33 -22.11 35.28
N GLU A 69 7.35 -21.26 35.17
CA GLU A 69 7.98 -20.88 33.90
C GLU A 69 8.58 -22.09 33.20
N GLN A 70 9.27 -22.97 33.92
CA GLN A 70 9.77 -24.24 33.37
C GLN A 70 8.63 -25.13 32.86
N ARG A 71 7.54 -25.25 33.63
CA ARG A 71 6.36 -26.04 33.22
C ARG A 71 5.71 -25.46 31.95
N LEU A 72 5.56 -24.14 31.88
CA LEU A 72 5.04 -23.46 30.69
C LEU A 72 5.96 -23.67 29.50
N GLN A 73 7.28 -23.57 29.69
CA GLN A 73 8.26 -23.80 28.62
C GLN A 73 8.26 -25.24 28.12
N GLN A 74 8.05 -26.22 29.00
CA GLN A 74 7.89 -27.63 28.65
C GLN A 74 6.54 -27.90 27.95
N GLY A 75 5.51 -27.13 28.27
CA GLY A 75 4.18 -27.23 27.64
C GLY A 75 4.06 -26.52 26.28
N ARG A 76 5.12 -25.85 25.81
CA ARG A 76 5.13 -25.19 24.50
C ARG A 76 5.14 -26.20 23.37
N ASP A 77 4.20 -26.07 22.46
CA ASP A 77 4.27 -26.73 21.16
C ASP A 77 5.26 -25.99 20.26
N ARG A 78 6.50 -26.49 20.20
CA ARG A 78 7.57 -25.88 19.40
C ARG A 78 7.29 -25.93 17.91
N LEU A 79 6.57 -26.94 17.43
CA LEU A 79 6.22 -27.03 16.01
C LEU A 79 5.19 -25.97 15.66
N LEU A 80 4.22 -25.72 16.56
CA LEU A 80 3.27 -24.64 16.39
C LEU A 80 3.97 -23.27 16.44
N GLU A 81 4.91 -23.04 17.36
CA GLU A 81 5.67 -21.78 17.41
C GLU A 81 6.48 -21.55 16.12
N LEU A 82 7.17 -22.57 15.61
CA LEU A 82 7.92 -22.50 14.35
C LEU A 82 7.01 -22.29 13.14
N ASN A 83 5.83 -22.92 13.13
CA ASN A 83 4.84 -22.73 12.07
C ASN A 83 4.19 -21.33 12.14
N SER A 84 4.04 -20.77 13.34
CA SER A 84 3.38 -19.49 13.58
C SER A 84 4.18 -18.31 13.04
N CYS A 85 5.50 -18.33 13.21
CA CYS A 85 6.36 -17.27 12.69
C CYS A 85 7.75 -17.81 12.38
N ASP A 86 8.05 -17.93 11.09
CA ASP A 86 9.43 -18.05 10.63
C ASP A 86 10.06 -16.65 10.64
N GLN A 87 10.98 -16.42 11.59
CA GLN A 87 11.61 -15.12 11.79
C GLN A 87 12.42 -14.65 10.58
N GLN A 88 13.02 -15.57 9.82
CA GLN A 88 13.81 -15.21 8.66
C GLN A 88 12.90 -14.73 7.53
N VAL A 89 11.86 -15.51 7.22
CA VAL A 89 10.86 -15.13 6.21
C VAL A 89 10.15 -13.84 6.61
N ALA A 90 9.79 -13.68 7.87
CA ALA A 90 9.16 -12.46 8.38
C ALA A 90 10.10 -11.25 8.25
N GLY A 91 11.39 -11.40 8.59
CA GLY A 91 12.39 -10.34 8.42
C GLY A 91 12.53 -9.88 6.98
N ASP A 92 12.66 -10.83 6.04
CA ASP A 92 12.77 -10.55 4.60
C ASP A 92 11.52 -9.83 4.07
N LEU A 93 10.32 -10.24 4.51
CA LEU A 93 9.07 -9.59 4.14
C LEU A 93 8.96 -8.17 4.71
N ILE A 94 9.40 -7.95 5.95
CA ILE A 94 9.41 -6.62 6.56
C ILE A 94 10.31 -5.68 5.77
N GLU A 95 11.52 -6.12 5.39
CA GLU A 95 12.43 -5.31 4.58
C GLU A 95 11.80 -4.94 3.23
N GLN A 96 11.16 -5.91 2.56
CA GLN A 96 10.44 -5.64 1.32
C GLN A 96 9.32 -4.62 1.48
N ILE A 97 8.53 -4.72 2.56
CA ILE A 97 7.47 -3.76 2.85
C ILE A 97 8.05 -2.35 3.03
N VAL A 98 9.10 -2.21 3.84
CA VAL A 98 9.77 -0.91 4.10
C VAL A 98 10.28 -0.28 2.80
N VAL A 99 10.85 -1.08 1.89
CA VAL A 99 11.30 -0.60 0.57
C VAL A 99 10.11 -0.18 -0.31
N GLN A 100 9.00 -0.90 -0.27
CA GLN A 100 7.81 -0.60 -1.08
C GLN A 100 6.98 0.59 -0.56
N GLU A 101 7.19 1.05 0.67
CA GLU A 101 6.50 2.25 1.17
C GLU A 101 6.78 3.47 0.29
N ARG A 102 8.00 3.58 -0.25
CA ARG A 102 8.44 4.64 -1.17
C ARG A 102 7.89 6.02 -0.80
N SER A 103 8.02 6.38 0.48
CA SER A 103 7.36 7.55 1.08
C SER A 103 7.64 8.87 0.34
N HIS A 104 8.82 9.01 -0.27
CA HIS A 104 9.17 10.18 -1.07
C HIS A 104 8.42 10.25 -2.42
N GLU A 105 8.24 9.11 -3.08
CA GLU A 105 7.47 9.01 -4.32
C GLU A 105 6.00 9.36 -4.05
N LEU A 106 5.46 8.79 -2.97
CA LEU A 106 4.10 9.10 -2.52
C LEU A 106 3.93 10.58 -2.14
N SER A 107 4.88 11.15 -1.39
CA SER A 107 4.78 12.55 -0.98
C SER A 107 4.76 13.49 -2.18
N HIS A 108 5.63 13.26 -3.17
CA HIS A 108 5.67 14.07 -4.39
C HIS A 108 4.43 13.85 -5.28
N TYR A 109 3.92 12.63 -5.35
CA TYR A 109 2.67 12.34 -6.05
C TYR A 109 1.49 13.10 -5.41
N MET A 110 1.34 13.01 -4.09
CA MET A 110 0.25 13.67 -3.36
C MET A 110 0.38 15.19 -3.38
N GLU A 111 1.58 15.74 -3.28
CA GLU A 111 1.82 17.19 -3.39
C GLU A 111 1.28 17.76 -4.71
N ARG A 112 1.59 17.09 -5.83
CA ARG A 112 1.10 17.47 -7.15
C ARG A 112 -0.41 17.30 -7.29
N LEU A 113 -0.96 16.26 -6.66
CA LEU A 113 -2.39 15.98 -6.70
C LEU A 113 -3.18 17.04 -5.93
N PHE A 114 -2.72 17.39 -4.72
CA PHE A 114 -3.31 18.44 -3.91
C PHE A 114 -3.28 19.79 -4.62
N ASP A 115 -2.15 20.19 -5.19
CA ASP A 115 -2.04 21.42 -6.00
C ASP A 115 -3.03 21.43 -7.18
N GLN A 116 -3.16 20.30 -7.89
CA GLN A 116 -4.05 20.20 -9.03
C GLN A 116 -5.55 20.25 -8.67
N TYR A 117 -5.91 19.80 -7.47
CA TYR A 117 -7.29 19.77 -6.98
C TYR A 117 -7.63 20.93 -6.02
N GLY A 118 -6.66 21.80 -5.73
CA GLY A 118 -6.82 22.99 -4.88
C GLY A 118 -6.87 22.69 -3.39
N VAL A 119 -6.23 21.61 -2.93
CA VAL A 119 -6.04 21.33 -1.50
C VAL A 119 -4.82 22.10 -1.02
N GLU A 120 -5.02 22.93 0.00
CA GLU A 120 -3.95 23.74 0.59
C GLU A 120 -3.04 22.89 1.46
N GLN A 121 -1.74 23.13 1.33
CA GLN A 121 -0.69 22.40 2.03
C GLN A 121 0.18 23.36 2.81
N GLU A 122 0.10 23.29 4.14
CA GLU A 122 0.95 24.10 5.01
C GLU A 122 1.98 23.22 5.72
N ARG A 123 3.25 23.61 5.65
CA ARG A 123 4.30 22.88 6.35
C ARG A 123 4.15 23.08 7.86
N HIS A 124 3.86 21.99 8.59
CA HIS A 124 3.81 22.00 10.05
C HIS A 124 5.19 21.74 10.68
N SER A 125 5.90 20.72 10.18
CA SER A 125 7.23 20.35 10.68
C SER A 125 8.16 19.87 9.56
N ALA A 126 9.30 19.28 9.90
CA ALA A 126 10.16 18.62 8.92
C ALA A 126 9.51 17.35 8.34
N LEU A 127 8.60 16.71 9.10
CA LEU A 127 8.05 15.39 8.79
C LEU A 127 6.52 15.40 8.66
N SER A 128 5.87 16.57 8.71
CA SER A 128 4.41 16.67 8.68
C SER A 128 3.91 17.91 7.93
N VAL A 129 2.73 17.76 7.33
CA VAL A 129 2.00 18.77 6.56
C VAL A 129 0.58 18.89 7.10
N VAL A 130 0.04 20.11 7.17
CA VAL A 130 -1.38 20.35 7.40
C VAL A 130 -2.06 20.46 6.04
N LEU A 131 -3.08 19.64 5.83
CA LEU A 131 -3.90 19.64 4.64
C LEU A 131 -5.22 20.31 4.98
N SER A 132 -5.67 21.26 4.16
CA SER A 132 -6.97 21.90 4.34
C SER A 132 -7.67 22.16 3.00
N PRO A 133 -9.01 22.18 2.98
CA PRO A 133 -9.75 22.56 1.79
C PRO A 133 -9.40 23.99 1.35
N GLY A 134 -9.04 24.18 0.08
CA GLY A 134 -8.77 25.51 -0.48
C GLY A 134 -9.99 26.15 -1.14
N ASP A 135 -10.00 27.48 -1.22
CA ASP A 135 -11.10 28.25 -1.84
C ASP A 135 -11.32 27.94 -3.32
N HIS A 136 -10.28 27.45 -3.99
CA HIS A 136 -10.27 27.12 -5.41
C HIS A 136 -10.34 25.61 -5.68
N MET A 137 -10.78 24.83 -4.69
CA MET A 137 -10.98 23.39 -4.85
C MET A 137 -11.89 23.09 -6.04
N ARG A 138 -11.49 22.10 -6.84
CA ARG A 138 -12.21 21.73 -8.07
C ARG A 138 -13.44 20.89 -7.79
N THR A 139 -13.43 20.16 -6.69
CA THR A 139 -14.50 19.30 -6.22
C THR A 139 -15.02 19.83 -4.89
N ALA A 140 -16.29 19.56 -4.56
CA ALA A 140 -16.86 19.98 -3.28
C ALA A 140 -16.17 19.28 -2.08
N HIS A 141 -15.64 18.08 -2.31
CA HIS A 141 -14.97 17.26 -1.31
C HIS A 141 -13.73 16.58 -1.92
N PHE A 142 -12.67 16.46 -1.14
CA PHE A 142 -11.50 15.63 -1.47
C PHE A 142 -11.54 14.34 -0.63
N PRO A 143 -11.30 13.16 -1.22
CA PRO A 143 -11.41 11.89 -0.51
C PRO A 143 -10.60 11.86 0.79
N GLY A 144 -11.24 11.57 1.92
CA GLY A 144 -10.57 11.48 3.22
C GLY A 144 -10.06 12.80 3.82
N LEU A 145 -10.33 13.96 3.18
CA LEU A 145 -10.00 15.28 3.73
C LEU A 145 -11.22 15.85 4.48
N PRO A 146 -11.14 16.06 5.81
CA PRO A 146 -12.21 16.72 6.56
C PRO A 146 -12.22 18.24 6.31
N ASP A 147 -13.39 18.87 6.51
CA ASP A 147 -13.56 20.33 6.34
C ASP A 147 -12.64 21.15 7.26
N GLY A 148 -12.36 20.63 8.47
CA GLY A 148 -11.45 21.26 9.43
C GLY A 148 -9.96 21.06 9.15
N GLY A 149 -9.62 20.37 8.05
CA GLY A 149 -8.25 19.99 7.72
C GLY A 149 -7.71 18.86 8.61
N VAL A 150 -6.53 18.35 8.24
CA VAL A 150 -5.87 17.26 8.95
C VAL A 150 -4.36 17.39 8.88
N THR A 151 -3.66 17.00 9.94
CA THR A 151 -2.19 16.88 9.90
C THR A 151 -1.83 15.48 9.42
N ALA A 152 -0.96 15.40 8.42
CA ALA A 152 -0.52 14.16 7.80
C ALA A 152 1.00 14.03 7.77
N THR A 153 1.47 12.78 7.71
CA THR A 153 2.87 12.41 7.51
C THR A 153 2.97 11.23 6.54
N PHE A 154 4.09 11.17 5.82
CA PHE A 154 4.46 10.02 4.98
C PHE A 154 5.48 9.11 5.68
N GLN A 155 5.84 9.40 6.94
CA GLN A 155 6.81 8.62 7.70
C GLN A 155 6.14 7.81 8.81
N ARG A 156 6.26 6.48 8.73
CA ARG A 156 5.66 5.55 9.69
C ARG A 156 6.17 5.78 11.12
N GLU A 157 7.48 5.93 11.31
CA GLU A 157 8.08 6.13 12.64
C GLU A 157 7.54 7.39 13.33
N PHE A 158 7.31 8.46 12.56
CA PHE A 158 6.74 9.69 13.11
C PHE A 158 5.27 9.49 13.50
N ALA A 159 4.47 8.83 12.64
CA ALA A 159 3.08 8.51 12.93
C ALA A 159 2.93 7.63 14.19
N LEU A 160 3.83 6.66 14.40
CA LEU A 160 3.82 5.81 15.60
C LEU A 160 4.04 6.60 16.90
N SER A 161 4.70 7.76 16.82
CA SER A 161 4.91 8.64 17.97
C SER A 161 3.78 9.66 18.21
N ARG A 162 2.86 9.81 17.24
CA ARG A 162 1.85 10.88 17.21
C ARG A 162 0.53 10.34 16.67
N GLU A 163 -0.36 9.94 17.57
CA GLU A 163 -1.70 9.44 17.22
C GLU A 163 -2.61 10.50 16.55
N ASP A 164 -2.30 11.79 16.74
CA ASP A 164 -3.03 12.92 16.14
C ASP A 164 -2.66 13.22 14.68
N VAL A 165 -1.68 12.50 14.13
CA VAL A 165 -1.19 12.69 12.75
C VAL A 165 -1.55 11.48 11.89
N GLN A 166 -2.19 11.73 10.75
CA GLN A 166 -2.55 10.68 9.80
C GLN A 166 -1.32 10.17 9.03
N PHE A 167 -1.15 8.84 8.97
CA PHE A 167 -0.11 8.21 8.16
C PHE A 167 -0.62 7.95 6.75
N LEU A 168 -0.10 8.69 5.76
CA LEU A 168 -0.41 8.49 4.36
C LEU A 168 0.53 7.45 3.75
N SER A 169 -0.02 6.28 3.43
CA SER A 169 0.59 5.23 2.61
C SER A 169 -0.15 5.08 1.28
N TRP A 170 0.38 4.29 0.34
CA TRP A 170 -0.30 3.99 -0.93
C TRP A 170 -1.68 3.33 -0.75
N GLU A 171 -1.93 2.70 0.39
CA GLU A 171 -3.18 2.03 0.73
C GLU A 171 -4.14 2.93 1.54
N HIS A 172 -3.70 4.11 1.96
CA HIS A 172 -4.50 5.00 2.78
C HIS A 172 -5.76 5.45 2.00
N PRO A 173 -6.96 5.50 2.62
CA PRO A 173 -8.21 5.82 1.92
C PRO A 173 -8.21 7.15 1.17
N MET A 174 -7.51 8.17 1.69
CA MET A 174 -7.31 9.45 0.99
C MET A 174 -6.53 9.26 -0.31
N VAL A 175 -5.49 8.41 -0.31
CA VAL A 175 -4.61 8.20 -1.47
C VAL A 175 -5.34 7.36 -2.52
N THR A 176 -5.89 6.22 -2.13
CA THR A 176 -6.63 5.34 -3.05
C THR A 176 -7.88 6.02 -3.59
N GLY A 177 -8.62 6.74 -2.74
CA GLY A 177 -9.78 7.52 -3.17
C GLY A 177 -9.41 8.66 -4.11
N ALA A 178 -8.28 9.34 -3.89
CA ALA A 178 -7.84 10.40 -4.79
C ALA A 178 -7.31 9.85 -6.13
N MET A 179 -6.68 8.67 -6.14
CA MET A 179 -6.34 7.95 -7.38
C MET A 179 -7.60 7.59 -8.17
N ASP A 180 -8.61 7.02 -7.51
CA ASP A 180 -9.88 6.65 -8.13
C ASP A 180 -10.61 7.87 -8.68
N MET A 181 -10.61 8.98 -7.94
CA MET A 181 -11.13 10.27 -8.40
C MET A 181 -10.46 10.74 -9.69
N VAL A 182 -9.13 10.65 -9.79
CA VAL A 182 -8.38 11.03 -11.00
C VAL A 182 -8.71 10.10 -12.17
N ILE A 183 -8.74 8.79 -11.94
CA ILE A 183 -8.96 7.78 -12.99
C ILE A 183 -10.40 7.81 -13.50
N SER A 184 -11.35 8.14 -12.64
CA SER A 184 -12.79 8.19 -12.98
C SER A 184 -13.19 9.48 -13.66
N GLU A 185 -12.41 10.55 -13.52
CA GLU A 185 -12.66 11.84 -14.15
C GLU A 185 -12.08 11.91 -15.56
N GLN A 186 -12.66 12.76 -16.40
CA GLN A 186 -12.15 13.01 -17.77
C GLN A 186 -11.10 14.14 -17.83
N PHE A 187 -10.67 14.62 -16.66
CA PHE A 187 -9.74 15.73 -16.60
C PHE A 187 -8.32 15.28 -16.93
N GLY A 188 -7.75 15.84 -18.00
CA GLY A 188 -6.44 15.46 -18.51
C GLY A 188 -6.49 14.52 -19.71
N ASN A 189 -7.67 13.98 -20.05
CA ASN A 189 -7.83 13.06 -21.18
C ASN A 189 -7.57 13.73 -22.53
N THR A 190 -7.68 15.05 -22.65
CA THR A 190 -7.37 15.75 -23.91
C THR A 190 -6.51 16.99 -23.69
N SER A 191 -5.49 17.16 -24.51
CA SER A 191 -4.68 18.38 -24.52
C SER A 191 -4.09 18.70 -25.88
N VAL A 192 -3.76 19.98 -26.09
CA VAL A 192 -3.12 20.47 -27.31
C VAL A 192 -1.89 21.28 -26.94
N GLY A 193 -0.78 21.01 -27.62
CA GLY A 193 0.49 21.68 -27.38
C GLY A 193 1.27 21.97 -28.67
N THR A 194 2.31 22.78 -28.55
CA THR A 194 3.30 22.94 -29.62
C THR A 194 4.65 22.43 -29.19
N ILE A 195 5.46 21.99 -30.14
CA ILE A 195 6.82 21.52 -29.89
C ILE A 195 7.78 22.09 -30.91
N LYS A 196 8.99 22.45 -30.48
CA LYS A 196 10.07 22.88 -31.36
C LYS A 196 11.18 21.83 -31.35
N LEU A 197 11.31 21.09 -32.44
CA LEU A 197 12.33 20.06 -32.62
C LEU A 197 12.92 20.17 -34.02
N GLY A 198 14.25 20.29 -34.11
CA GLY A 198 14.96 20.48 -35.38
C GLY A 198 14.65 19.43 -36.47
N PRO A 199 14.50 18.13 -36.15
CA PRO A 199 14.15 17.12 -37.15
C PRO A 199 12.72 17.18 -37.68
N LEU A 200 11.79 17.87 -37.00
CA LEU A 200 10.39 17.94 -37.41
C LEU A 200 10.15 19.15 -38.29
N LYS A 201 9.42 18.95 -39.39
CA LYS A 201 9.02 20.06 -40.27
C LYS A 201 7.91 20.87 -39.58
N PRO A 202 7.94 22.22 -39.64
CA PRO A 202 6.84 23.04 -39.14
C PRO A 202 5.50 22.62 -39.74
N GLY A 203 4.46 22.56 -38.91
CA GLY A 203 3.12 22.08 -39.29
C GLY A 203 2.94 20.56 -39.22
N THR A 204 3.98 19.79 -38.87
CA THR A 204 3.84 18.35 -38.63
C THR A 204 2.97 18.12 -37.38
N ILE A 205 1.93 17.29 -37.51
CA ILE A 205 1.09 16.86 -36.39
C ILE A 205 1.65 15.57 -35.79
N LEU A 206 1.79 15.56 -34.48
CA LEU A 206 2.03 14.38 -33.67
C LEU A 206 0.80 14.07 -32.84
N LEU A 207 0.48 12.79 -32.72
CA LEU A 207 -0.56 12.27 -31.86
C LEU A 207 0.07 11.40 -30.79
N GLU A 208 -0.11 11.79 -29.54
CA GLU A 208 0.14 10.91 -28.40
C GLU A 208 -1.20 10.36 -27.93
N ALA A 209 -1.29 9.04 -27.86
CA ALA A 209 -2.46 8.31 -27.40
C ALA A 209 -2.04 7.40 -26.25
N VAL A 210 -2.80 7.43 -25.15
CA VAL A 210 -2.61 6.54 -24.01
C VAL A 210 -3.80 5.60 -23.97
N PHE A 211 -3.50 4.32 -24.10
CA PHE A 211 -4.45 3.24 -23.96
C PHE A 211 -4.34 2.63 -22.58
N VAL A 212 -5.46 2.29 -21.96
CA VAL A 212 -5.51 1.65 -20.65
C VAL A 212 -6.16 0.28 -20.80
N MET A 213 -5.57 -0.73 -20.20
CA MET A 213 -6.16 -2.06 -20.14
C MET A 213 -7.39 -2.04 -19.24
N GLN A 214 -8.54 -2.41 -19.80
CA GLN A 214 -9.80 -2.51 -19.08
C GLN A 214 -10.32 -3.94 -19.11
N CYS A 215 -10.72 -4.44 -17.94
CA CYS A 215 -11.38 -5.73 -17.78
C CYS A 215 -12.47 -5.59 -16.71
N ALA A 216 -13.70 -5.93 -17.07
CA ALA A 216 -14.83 -5.87 -16.13
C ALA A 216 -14.98 -7.22 -15.41
N ALA A 217 -14.36 -7.34 -14.25
CA ALA A 217 -14.41 -8.55 -13.41
C ALA A 217 -14.86 -8.24 -11.97
N PRO A 218 -15.54 -9.17 -11.29
CA PRO A 218 -15.86 -9.02 -9.87
C PRO A 218 -14.59 -8.83 -9.02
N ALA A 219 -14.64 -7.89 -8.06
CA ALA A 219 -13.51 -7.59 -7.17
C ALA A 219 -13.02 -8.80 -6.36
N ALA A 220 -13.91 -9.74 -6.05
CA ALA A 220 -13.59 -10.98 -5.35
C ALA A 220 -12.51 -11.83 -6.06
N LEU A 221 -12.43 -11.77 -7.40
CA LEU A 221 -11.43 -12.52 -8.17
C LEU A 221 -10.02 -11.90 -8.12
N GLN A 222 -9.88 -10.67 -7.63
CA GLN A 222 -8.58 -9.98 -7.49
C GLN A 222 -7.76 -9.94 -8.79
N LEU A 223 -8.43 -9.82 -9.94
CA LEU A 223 -7.81 -9.77 -11.27
C LEU A 223 -6.62 -8.79 -11.39
N PRO A 224 -6.63 -7.59 -10.75
CA PRO A 224 -5.50 -6.66 -10.80
C PRO A 224 -4.16 -7.23 -10.30
N ARG A 225 -4.13 -8.35 -9.57
CA ARG A 225 -2.88 -9.04 -9.19
C ARG A 225 -2.12 -9.59 -10.42
N TYR A 226 -2.86 -9.95 -11.46
CA TYR A 226 -2.32 -10.55 -12.69
C TYR A 226 -2.27 -9.53 -13.83
N LEU A 227 -3.32 -8.73 -13.98
CA LEU A 227 -3.42 -7.68 -14.99
C LEU A 227 -3.80 -6.35 -14.30
N PRO A 228 -2.82 -5.61 -13.76
CA PRO A 228 -3.06 -4.30 -13.15
C PRO A 228 -3.52 -3.29 -14.20
N CYS A 229 -3.79 -2.04 -13.79
CA CYS A 229 -4.10 -0.91 -14.69
C CYS A 229 -2.88 -0.56 -15.57
N THR A 230 -2.60 -1.40 -16.55
CA THR A 230 -1.47 -1.27 -17.47
C THR A 230 -1.81 -0.26 -18.55
N THR A 231 -0.87 0.64 -18.82
CA THR A 231 -1.02 1.66 -19.85
C THR A 231 -0.07 1.40 -21.02
N VAL A 232 -0.55 1.67 -22.24
CA VAL A 232 0.22 1.59 -23.46
C VAL A 232 0.21 2.95 -24.12
N ARG A 233 1.39 3.56 -24.25
CA ARG A 233 1.57 4.87 -24.85
C ARG A 233 2.02 4.73 -26.29
N VAL A 234 1.23 5.29 -27.21
CA VAL A 234 1.56 5.40 -28.63
C VAL A 234 1.85 6.86 -28.95
N LEU A 235 2.96 7.12 -29.64
CA LEU A 235 3.28 8.45 -30.16
C LEU A 235 3.60 8.32 -31.64
N THR A 236 2.76 8.91 -32.50
CA THR A 236 2.88 8.80 -33.95
C THR A 236 2.86 10.15 -34.66
N ASP A 237 3.47 10.20 -35.85
CA ASP A 237 3.33 11.31 -36.79
C ASP A 237 2.20 11.07 -37.81
N GLN A 238 1.90 12.06 -38.66
CA GLN A 238 0.88 11.95 -39.73
C GLN A 238 1.10 10.75 -40.67
N LYS A 239 2.34 10.28 -40.82
CA LYS A 239 2.68 9.13 -41.67
C LYS A 239 2.43 7.80 -40.97
N GLY A 240 2.25 7.79 -39.65
CA GLY A 240 2.11 6.60 -38.81
C GLY A 240 3.45 6.08 -38.28
N SER A 241 4.52 6.86 -38.36
CA SER A 241 5.82 6.48 -37.79
C SER A 241 5.78 6.59 -36.27
N GLN A 242 6.13 5.51 -35.57
CA GLN A 242 6.20 5.48 -34.10
C GLN A 242 7.45 6.24 -33.60
N LEU A 243 7.23 7.24 -32.76
CA LEU A 243 8.26 8.09 -32.17
C LEU A 243 8.44 7.86 -30.65
N GLY A 244 7.60 6.99 -30.04
CA GLY A 244 7.55 6.80 -28.59
C GLY A 244 8.88 6.35 -27.97
N GLN A 245 9.66 5.51 -28.68
CA GLN A 245 10.97 5.05 -28.22
C GLN A 245 12.02 6.17 -28.21
N ALA A 246 12.01 7.04 -29.23
CA ALA A 246 12.95 8.17 -29.31
C ALA A 246 12.54 9.31 -28.34
N LEU A 247 11.24 9.52 -28.16
CA LEU A 247 10.67 10.61 -27.39
C LEU A 247 9.79 10.08 -26.25
N SER A 248 10.42 9.84 -25.10
CA SER A 248 9.74 9.41 -23.87
C SER A 248 8.74 10.45 -23.33
N HIS A 249 7.84 10.02 -22.44
CA HIS A 249 6.80 10.88 -21.86
C HIS A 249 7.40 12.11 -21.16
N ASP A 250 8.41 11.92 -20.31
CA ASP A 250 9.04 13.02 -19.58
C ASP A 250 9.77 14.00 -20.50
N LYS A 251 10.46 13.49 -21.54
CA LYS A 251 11.13 14.33 -22.52
C LYS A 251 10.12 15.17 -23.30
N LEU A 252 9.01 14.54 -23.71
CA LEU A 252 7.94 15.22 -24.42
C LEU A 252 7.32 16.32 -23.55
N ASN A 253 6.99 16.03 -22.28
CA ASN A 253 6.41 17.00 -21.35
C ASN A 253 7.30 18.24 -21.13
N LYS A 254 8.63 18.07 -21.12
CA LYS A 254 9.58 19.19 -20.97
C LYS A 254 9.67 20.08 -22.21
N LEU A 255 9.35 19.56 -23.39
CA LEU A 255 9.49 20.25 -24.67
C LEU A 255 8.18 20.90 -25.15
N ILE A 256 7.04 20.37 -24.71
CA ILE A 256 5.73 20.90 -25.09
C ILE A 256 5.52 22.27 -24.46
N LYS A 257 4.99 23.20 -25.26
CA LYS A 257 4.54 24.51 -24.82
C LYS A 257 3.02 24.61 -24.89
N ARG A 258 2.44 25.30 -23.91
CA ARG A 258 1.01 25.59 -23.86
C ARG A 258 0.61 26.49 -25.02
N VAL A 259 -0.55 26.19 -25.59
CA VAL A 259 -1.17 26.99 -26.65
C VAL A 259 -2.40 27.71 -26.09
N PRO A 260 -2.63 28.99 -26.44
CA PRO A 260 -3.88 29.68 -26.09
C PRO A 260 -5.11 28.95 -26.65
N ILE A 261 -6.21 28.95 -25.91
CA ILE A 261 -7.41 28.15 -26.25
C ILE A 261 -7.98 28.46 -27.65
N GLY A 262 -7.92 29.74 -28.08
CA GLY A 262 -8.38 30.14 -29.41
C GLY A 262 -7.53 29.51 -30.52
N THR A 263 -6.20 29.60 -30.39
CA THR A 263 -5.26 28.99 -31.34
C THR A 263 -5.38 27.46 -31.34
N ALA A 264 -5.53 26.84 -30.16
CA ALA A 264 -5.68 25.39 -30.05
C ALA A 264 -6.93 24.89 -30.80
N ARG A 265 -8.05 25.60 -30.69
CA ARG A 265 -9.29 25.26 -31.41
C ARG A 265 -9.13 25.31 -32.93
N GLU A 266 -8.49 26.35 -33.45
CA GLU A 266 -8.21 26.45 -34.89
C GLU A 266 -7.25 25.35 -35.36
N LEU A 267 -6.19 25.07 -34.61
CA LEU A 267 -5.25 23.98 -34.94
C LEU A 267 -5.97 22.64 -35.04
N VAL A 268 -6.81 22.31 -34.05
CA VAL A 268 -7.58 21.05 -34.06
C VAL A 268 -8.58 21.02 -35.22
N ARG A 269 -9.27 22.13 -35.50
CA ARG A 269 -10.22 22.23 -36.62
C ARG A 269 -9.55 21.97 -37.97
N HIS A 270 -8.35 22.51 -38.18
CA HIS A 270 -7.56 22.27 -39.39
C HIS A 270 -7.00 20.84 -39.46
N ALA A 271 -6.63 20.27 -38.32
CA ALA A 271 -6.08 18.92 -38.20
C ALA A 271 -7.14 17.80 -38.24
N GLN A 272 -8.43 18.12 -38.12
CA GLN A 272 -9.49 17.15 -37.84
C GLN A 272 -9.54 15.99 -38.84
N SER A 273 -9.39 16.27 -40.14
CA SER A 273 -9.38 15.26 -41.21
C SER A 273 -8.19 14.31 -41.14
N GLU A 274 -7.08 14.75 -40.53
CA GLU A 274 -5.86 13.96 -40.34
C GLU A 274 -5.87 13.21 -39.01
N LEU A 275 -6.48 13.77 -37.97
CA LEU A 275 -6.54 13.16 -36.64
C LEU A 275 -7.35 11.87 -36.61
N ALA A 276 -8.52 11.82 -37.25
CA ALA A 276 -9.36 10.62 -37.27
C ALA A 276 -8.62 9.37 -37.80
N PRO A 277 -7.93 9.40 -38.96
CA PRO A 277 -7.14 8.25 -39.41
C PRO A 277 -5.90 7.99 -38.54
N MET A 278 -5.29 9.01 -37.92
CA MET A 278 -4.18 8.81 -36.99
C MET A 278 -4.62 8.06 -35.72
N ILE A 279 -5.78 8.40 -35.15
CA ILE A 279 -6.35 7.71 -33.98
C ILE A 279 -6.61 6.24 -34.31
N LYS A 280 -7.25 5.98 -35.45
CA LYS A 280 -7.51 4.59 -35.90
C LYS A 280 -6.21 3.79 -36.08
N LYS A 281 -5.18 4.38 -36.71
CA LYS A 281 -3.87 3.72 -36.82
C LYS A 281 -3.23 3.45 -35.46
N ALA A 282 -3.41 4.34 -34.48
CA ALA A 282 -2.91 4.13 -33.14
C ALA A 282 -3.63 2.97 -32.44
N GLU A 283 -4.96 2.87 -32.58
CA GLU A 283 -5.77 1.73 -32.11
C GLU A 283 -5.31 0.42 -32.75
N ASP A 284 -5.16 0.38 -34.07
CA ASP A 284 -4.71 -0.81 -34.79
C ASP A 284 -3.28 -1.23 -34.37
N SER A 285 -2.43 -0.27 -33.98
CA SER A 285 -1.03 -0.54 -33.62
C SER A 285 -0.82 -1.21 -32.27
N VAL A 286 -1.84 -1.20 -31.39
CA VAL A 286 -1.73 -1.79 -30.04
C VAL A 286 -2.37 -3.17 -29.93
N VAL A 287 -3.01 -3.67 -30.99
CA VAL A 287 -3.72 -4.97 -30.98
C VAL A 287 -2.78 -6.12 -30.62
N ASP A 288 -1.60 -6.18 -31.25
CA ASP A 288 -0.60 -7.23 -30.96
C ASP A 288 -0.09 -7.12 -29.52
N GLN A 289 0.17 -5.90 -29.04
CA GLN A 289 0.62 -5.66 -27.67
C GLN A 289 -0.48 -5.97 -26.64
N GLN A 290 -1.75 -5.73 -26.96
CA GLN A 290 -2.88 -6.13 -26.13
C GLN A 290 -2.88 -7.65 -25.93
N GLN A 291 -2.78 -8.42 -27.01
CA GLN A 291 -2.77 -9.87 -26.94
C GLN A 291 -1.58 -10.37 -26.11
N GLN A 292 -0.40 -9.80 -26.33
CA GLN A 292 0.79 -10.13 -25.55
C GLN A 292 0.57 -9.90 -24.04
N LEU A 293 -0.01 -8.76 -23.65
CA LEU A 293 -0.28 -8.46 -22.24
C LEU A 293 -1.30 -9.42 -21.62
N ILE A 294 -2.31 -9.84 -22.39
CA ILE A 294 -3.31 -10.82 -21.94
C ILE A 294 -2.65 -12.19 -21.76
N ASP A 295 -1.84 -12.64 -22.71
CA ASP A 295 -1.14 -13.92 -22.66
C ASP A 295 -0.16 -13.96 -21.48
N GLU A 296 0.61 -12.89 -21.26
CA GLU A 296 1.51 -12.76 -20.09
C GLU A 296 0.73 -12.83 -18.77
N ALA A 297 -0.43 -12.16 -18.68
CA ALA A 297 -1.27 -12.20 -17.49
C ALA A 297 -1.89 -13.58 -17.25
N LEU A 298 -2.34 -14.27 -18.31
CA LEU A 298 -2.87 -15.63 -18.24
C LEU A 298 -1.81 -16.62 -17.77
N GLU A 299 -0.59 -16.56 -18.32
CA GLU A 299 0.50 -17.46 -17.92
C GLU A 299 0.95 -17.20 -16.49
N LYS A 300 1.06 -15.92 -16.08
CA LYS A 300 1.34 -15.56 -14.68
C LYS A 300 0.27 -16.10 -13.73
N MET A 301 -1.01 -15.92 -14.08
CA MET A 301 -2.14 -16.38 -13.28
C MET A 301 -2.16 -17.90 -13.15
N ARG A 302 -2.01 -18.62 -14.28
CA ARG A 302 -1.96 -20.08 -14.30
C ARG A 302 -0.82 -20.63 -13.45
N THR A 303 0.39 -20.09 -13.63
CA THR A 303 1.58 -20.54 -12.89
C THR A 303 1.37 -20.41 -11.38
N GLN A 304 0.86 -19.26 -10.93
CA GLN A 304 0.64 -18.99 -9.52
C GLN A 304 -0.50 -19.84 -8.95
N GLN A 305 -1.67 -19.85 -9.60
CA GLN A 305 -2.84 -20.59 -9.12
C GLN A 305 -2.63 -22.10 -9.14
N GLN A 306 -1.94 -22.62 -10.17
CA GLN A 306 -1.65 -24.05 -10.25
C GLN A 306 -0.63 -24.49 -9.19
N GLY A 307 0.35 -23.64 -8.86
CA GLY A 307 1.28 -23.89 -7.77
C GLY A 307 0.56 -23.98 -6.41
N GLU A 308 -0.35 -23.04 -6.14
CA GLU A 308 -1.15 -23.07 -4.91
C GLU A 308 -2.12 -24.24 -4.87
N LEU A 309 -2.75 -24.59 -5.99
CA LEU A 309 -3.64 -25.75 -6.09
C LEU A 309 -2.90 -27.05 -5.80
N GLN A 310 -1.74 -27.27 -6.43
CA GLN A 310 -0.90 -28.45 -6.18
C GLN A 310 -0.47 -28.54 -4.72
N ARG A 311 -0.12 -27.39 -4.11
CA ARG A 311 0.23 -27.31 -2.69
C ARG A 311 -0.94 -27.67 -1.79
N LEU A 312 -2.14 -27.12 -2.04
CA LEU A 312 -3.34 -27.41 -1.26
C LEU A 312 -3.77 -28.87 -1.38
N GLU A 313 -3.72 -29.44 -2.59
CA GLU A 313 -4.02 -30.86 -2.83
C GLU A 313 -3.04 -31.78 -2.10
N ALA A 314 -1.74 -31.46 -2.13
CA ALA A 314 -0.72 -32.20 -1.39
C ALA A 314 -0.95 -32.11 0.13
N LEU A 315 -1.31 -30.93 0.65
CA LEU A 315 -1.62 -30.75 2.06
C LEU A 315 -2.88 -31.49 2.47
N ALA A 316 -3.92 -31.54 1.63
CA ALA A 316 -5.15 -32.26 1.92
C ALA A 316 -4.95 -33.78 2.08
N GLN A 317 -3.93 -34.35 1.43
CA GLN A 317 -3.58 -35.77 1.59
C GLN A 317 -3.03 -36.10 2.99
N VAL A 318 -2.44 -35.12 3.68
CA VAL A 318 -1.74 -35.33 4.96
C VAL A 318 -2.35 -34.54 6.13
N ASN A 319 -3.24 -33.60 5.87
CA ASN A 319 -3.87 -32.73 6.87
C ASN A 319 -5.40 -32.69 6.68
N PRO A 320 -6.19 -33.28 7.60
CA PRO A 320 -7.65 -33.33 7.50
C PRO A 320 -8.34 -31.96 7.68
N ASN A 321 -7.60 -30.92 8.08
CA ASN A 321 -8.15 -29.58 8.23
C ASN A 321 -8.36 -28.84 6.90
N ILE A 322 -7.77 -29.33 5.80
CA ILE A 322 -7.99 -28.76 4.47
C ILE A 322 -9.31 -29.30 3.92
N ARG A 323 -10.26 -28.38 3.66
CA ARG A 323 -11.59 -28.75 3.19
C ARG A 323 -11.60 -28.85 1.68
N GLN A 324 -12.33 -29.83 1.13
CA GLN A 324 -12.51 -29.97 -0.31
C GLN A 324 -13.06 -28.68 -0.97
N GLN A 325 -13.93 -27.96 -0.24
CA GLN A 325 -14.48 -26.68 -0.68
C GLN A 325 -13.41 -25.62 -0.99
N GLU A 326 -12.26 -25.63 -0.30
CA GLU A 326 -11.18 -24.67 -0.54
C GLU A 326 -10.45 -24.96 -1.85
N ILE A 327 -10.28 -26.25 -2.18
CA ILE A 327 -9.68 -26.70 -3.45
C ILE A 327 -10.63 -26.40 -4.61
N ASP A 328 -11.92 -26.70 -4.45
CA ASP A 328 -12.92 -26.47 -5.49
C ASP A 328 -13.09 -24.97 -5.77
N LEU A 329 -13.12 -24.14 -4.72
CA LEU A 329 -13.17 -22.68 -4.88
C LEU A 329 -11.98 -22.15 -5.68
N LEU A 330 -10.75 -22.60 -5.37
CA LEU A 330 -9.56 -22.14 -6.08
C LEU A 330 -9.60 -22.53 -7.57
N ARG A 331 -10.13 -23.72 -7.90
CA ARG A 331 -10.31 -24.17 -9.28
C ARG A 331 -11.35 -23.33 -10.02
N GLU A 332 -12.49 -23.07 -9.39
CA GLU A 332 -13.55 -22.23 -9.94
C GLU A 332 -13.06 -20.80 -10.18
N GLU A 333 -12.36 -20.21 -9.22
CA GLU A 333 -11.75 -18.88 -9.33
C GLU A 333 -10.73 -18.82 -10.47
N THR A 334 -9.90 -19.85 -10.62
CA THR A 334 -8.90 -19.95 -11.71
C THR A 334 -9.58 -19.96 -13.08
N GLN A 335 -10.66 -20.74 -13.23
CA GLN A 335 -11.41 -20.80 -14.48
C GLN A 335 -12.12 -19.47 -14.77
N ALA A 336 -12.74 -18.86 -13.76
CA ALA A 336 -13.41 -17.58 -13.89
C ALA A 336 -12.41 -16.47 -14.30
N LEU A 337 -11.25 -16.42 -13.62
CA LEU A 337 -10.16 -15.48 -13.93
C LEU A 337 -9.70 -15.60 -15.38
N ALA A 338 -9.49 -16.83 -15.88
CA ALA A 338 -9.11 -17.05 -17.27
C ALA A 338 -10.14 -16.46 -18.24
N GLY A 339 -11.43 -16.75 -18.00
CA GLY A 339 -12.52 -16.22 -18.83
C GLY A 339 -12.60 -14.69 -18.83
N TYR A 340 -12.38 -14.03 -17.68
CA TYR A 340 -12.36 -12.56 -17.64
C TYR A 340 -11.13 -11.96 -18.31
N LEU A 341 -9.94 -12.54 -18.11
CA LEU A 341 -8.69 -12.05 -18.72
C LEU A 341 -8.76 -12.07 -20.24
N GLU A 342 -9.39 -13.07 -20.85
CA GLU A 342 -9.59 -13.15 -22.30
C GLU A 342 -10.51 -12.03 -22.85
N THR A 343 -11.34 -11.42 -22.00
CA THR A 343 -12.19 -10.28 -22.38
C THR A 343 -11.53 -8.92 -22.19
N ALA A 344 -10.31 -8.88 -21.66
CA ALA A 344 -9.60 -7.63 -21.42
C ALA A 344 -9.27 -6.92 -22.75
N GLN A 345 -9.36 -5.59 -22.75
CA GLN A 345 -9.15 -4.78 -23.95
C GLN A 345 -8.43 -3.49 -23.61
N LEU A 346 -7.50 -3.07 -24.48
CA LEU A 346 -6.93 -1.74 -24.46
C LEU A 346 -7.97 -0.77 -25.00
N LYS A 347 -8.37 0.21 -24.18
CA LYS A 347 -9.22 1.31 -24.61
C LYS A 347 -8.45 2.61 -24.59
N LEU A 348 -8.75 3.46 -25.55
CA LEU A 348 -8.20 4.80 -25.61
C LEU A 348 -8.73 5.62 -24.43
N ASP A 349 -7.82 6.13 -23.60
CA ASP A 349 -8.14 6.87 -22.39
C ASP A 349 -7.80 8.36 -22.52
N ALA A 350 -6.59 8.66 -23.01
CA ALA A 350 -6.11 10.02 -23.19
C ALA A 350 -5.47 10.26 -24.57
N LEU A 351 -5.63 11.48 -25.06
CA LEU A 351 -5.12 11.98 -26.33
C LEU A 351 -4.44 13.34 -26.14
N ARG A 352 -3.25 13.49 -26.72
CA ARG A 352 -2.56 14.77 -26.81
C ARG A 352 -2.14 15.04 -28.24
N VAL A 353 -2.63 16.15 -28.78
CA VAL A 353 -2.27 16.63 -30.12
C VAL A 353 -1.13 17.64 -29.99
N VAL A 354 -0.03 17.39 -30.69
CA VAL A 354 1.15 18.26 -30.65
C VAL A 354 1.48 18.73 -32.05
N VAL A 355 1.62 20.05 -32.23
CA VAL A 355 1.98 20.65 -33.53
C VAL A 355 3.42 21.13 -33.50
N ALA A 356 4.23 20.70 -34.47
CA ALA A 356 5.59 21.18 -34.63
C ALA A 356 5.61 22.64 -35.13
N VAL A 357 6.35 23.51 -34.44
CA VAL A 357 6.48 24.95 -34.75
C VAL A 357 7.90 25.38 -35.05
#